data_AF-A0A963HD77-F1
#
_entry.id   AF-A0A963HD77-F1
#
_cell.length_a   1.000
_cell.length_b   1.000
_cell.length_c   1.000
_cell.angle_alpha   90.00
_cell.angle_beta   90.00
_cell.angle_gamma   90.00
#
_symmetry.space_group_name_H-M   'P 1'
#
loop_
_entity.id
_entity.type
_entity.pdbx_description
1 polymer ?
#
loop_
_entity_poly.entity_id
_entity_poly.type
_entity_poly.pdbx_seq_one_letter_code
_entity_poly.pdbx_strand_id
1 'polypeptide(L)' 'RIGTRLLFAGNVTRQPYMSGRTFRVAGSLTHTDRVMNDTFWIGLWPGLSEVMLDFVCDQIGEYLGVGS' A
#
# COMPACT_ATOMS: atom_id res chain seq x y z
N ARG A 1 -13.06 5.92 -10.89
CA ARG A 1 -12.98 5.31 -9.54
C ARG A 1 -11.53 4.84 -9.35
N ILE A 2 -10.79 5.39 -8.40
CA ILE A 2 -9.37 5.06 -8.19
C ILE A 2 -9.29 3.74 -7.41
N GLY A 3 -8.58 2.76 -7.95
CA GLY A 3 -8.33 1.50 -7.26
C GLY A 3 -7.01 1.56 -6.52
N THR A 4 -7.05 1.63 -5.20
CA THR A 4 -5.88 1.44 -4.33
C THR A 4 -5.84 -0.01 -3.86
N ARG A 5 -4.64 -0.57 -3.69
CA ARG A 5 -4.46 -1.88 -3.06
C ARG A 5 -3.39 -1.78 -1.99
N LEU A 6 -3.56 -2.55 -0.91
CA LEU A 6 -2.50 -2.76 0.07
C LEU A 6 -1.37 -3.58 -0.57
N LEU A 7 -0.14 -3.40 -0.06
CA LEU A 7 1.03 -4.13 -0.56
C LEU A 7 1.00 -5.59 -0.07
N PHE A 8 0.37 -6.47 -0.86
CA PHE A 8 0.23 -7.90 -0.57
C PHE A 8 -0.33 -8.16 0.85
N ALA A 9 0.38 -8.92 1.69
CA ALA A 9 -0.06 -9.23 3.05
C ALA A 9 0.37 -8.18 4.10
N GLY A 10 1.12 -7.15 3.72
CA GLY A 10 1.79 -6.25 4.66
C GLY A 10 2.76 -7.03 5.54
N ASN A 11 2.35 -7.33 6.78
CA ASN A 11 3.05 -8.25 7.66
C ASN A 11 2.41 -9.64 7.65
N VAL A 12 3.10 -10.60 7.03
CA VAL A 12 2.63 -11.99 6.91
C VAL A 12 2.37 -12.66 8.26
N THR A 13 3.13 -12.32 9.31
CA THR A 13 2.97 -12.94 10.64
C THR A 13 1.70 -12.51 11.36
N ARG A 14 1.09 -11.39 10.96
CA ARG A 14 -0.15 -10.85 11.51
C ARG A 14 -1.39 -11.31 10.75
N GLN A 15 -1.22 -12.12 9.72
CA GLN A 15 -2.33 -12.67 8.94
C GLN A 15 -3.06 -13.78 9.73
N PRO A 16 -4.39 -13.91 9.63
CA PRO A 16 -5.17 -14.89 10.40
C PRO A 16 -4.67 -16.34 10.25
N TYR A 17 -4.17 -16.73 9.08
CA TYR A 17 -3.68 -18.08 8.80
C TYR A 17 -2.33 -18.42 9.47
N MET A 18 -1.59 -17.41 9.94
CA MET A 18 -0.34 -17.56 10.69
C MET A 18 -0.57 -17.66 12.20
N SER A 19 -1.80 -17.45 12.68
CA SER A 19 -2.16 -17.63 14.09
C SER A 19 -1.84 -19.07 14.55
N GLY A 20 -1.04 -19.21 15.60
CA GLY A 20 -0.64 -20.51 16.16
C GLY A 20 0.45 -21.27 15.40
N ARG A 21 1.05 -20.69 14.34
CA ARG A 21 2.18 -21.32 13.64
C ARG A 21 3.52 -20.99 14.29
N THR A 22 4.43 -21.95 14.30
CA THR A 22 5.80 -21.76 14.78
C THR A 22 6.64 -21.13 13.68
N PHE A 23 7.12 -19.91 13.91
CA PHE A 23 8.08 -19.22 13.04
C PHE A 23 9.09 -18.46 13.88
N ARG A 24 10.27 -18.18 13.31
CA ARG A 24 11.30 -17.36 13.96
C ARG A 24 11.35 -16.00 13.29
N VAL A 25 11.38 -14.95 14.10
CA VAL A 25 11.72 -13.60 13.67
C VAL A 25 13.13 -13.31 14.18
N ALA A 26 14.07 -13.06 13.27
CA ALA A 26 15.42 -12.66 13.63
C ALA A 26 15.47 -11.13 13.78
N GLY A 27 15.10 -10.61 14.96
CA GLY A 27 15.07 -9.17 15.27
C GLY A 27 13.67 -8.56 15.31
N SER A 28 13.56 -7.23 15.20
CA SER A 28 12.26 -6.53 15.14
C SER A 28 11.79 -6.32 13.69
N LEU A 29 10.48 -6.37 13.46
CA LEU A 29 9.84 -6.14 12.15
C LEU A 29 9.29 -4.71 12.02
N THR A 30 9.98 -3.73 12.60
CA THR A 30 9.51 -2.34 12.71
C THR A 30 9.21 -1.72 11.33
N HIS A 31 10.03 -2.04 10.32
CA HIS A 31 9.83 -1.55 8.94
C HIS A 31 8.69 -2.29 8.23
N THR A 32 8.50 -3.59 8.48
CA THR A 32 7.39 -4.38 7.92
C THR A 32 6.04 -3.95 8.48
N ASP A 33 5.99 -3.64 9.78
CA ASP A 33 4.80 -3.06 10.41
C ASP A 33 4.49 -1.66 9.86
N ARG A 34 5.51 -0.86 9.52
CA ARG A 34 5.32 0.42 8.82
C ARG A 34 4.75 0.24 7.41
N VAL A 35 5.27 -0.71 6.64
CA VAL A 35 4.74 -1.03 5.30
C VAL A 35 3.28 -1.51 5.36
N MET A 36 2.92 -2.26 6.40
CA MET A 36 1.53 -2.71 6.59
C MET A 36 0.56 -1.55 6.87
N ASN A 37 0.96 -0.55 7.65
CA ASN A 37 0.07 0.52 8.11
C ASN A 37 0.09 1.76 7.21
N ASP A 38 1.26 2.12 6.67
CA ASP A 38 1.48 3.42 6.04
C ASP A 38 1.72 3.35 4.52
N THR A 39 1.65 2.15 3.92
CA THR A 39 1.95 1.97 2.49
C THR A 39 0.77 1.42 1.72
N PHE A 40 0.40 2.13 0.65
CA PHE A 40 -0.48 1.66 -0.40
C PHE A 40 0.20 1.85 -1.75
N TRP A 41 -0.25 1.11 -2.77
CA TRP A 41 0.22 1.30 -4.13
C TRP A 41 -0.92 1.69 -5.05
N ILE A 42 -0.55 2.39 -6.12
CA ILE A 42 -1.43 2.82 -7.19
C ILE A 42 -1.02 2.06 -8.45
N GLY A 43 -2.00 1.57 -9.20
CA GLY A 43 -1.74 0.88 -10.45
C GLY A 43 -1.09 1.82 -11.47
N LEU A 44 0.08 1.42 -11.99
CA LEU A 44 0.74 2.03 -13.15
C LEU A 44 0.76 1.02 -14.32
N TRP A 45 -0.41 0.46 -14.61
CA TRP A 45 -0.54 -0.53 -15.68
C TRP A 45 -0.46 0.15 -17.06
N PRO A 46 0.22 -0.42 -18.08
CA PRO A 46 0.39 0.22 -19.38
C PRO A 46 -0.89 0.59 -20.13
N GLY A 47 -2.05 0.02 -19.76
CA GLY A 47 -3.34 0.41 -20.33
C GLY A 47 -4.05 1.53 -19.57
N LEU A 48 -3.39 2.22 -18.65
CA LEU A 48 -3.86 3.50 -18.12
C LEU A 48 -3.42 4.62 -19.07
N SER A 49 -4.37 5.48 -19.46
CA SER A 49 -4.04 6.68 -20.23
C SER A 49 -3.46 7.77 -19.33
N GLU A 50 -2.74 8.73 -19.93
CA GLU A 50 -2.21 9.90 -19.22
C GLU A 50 -3.30 10.64 -18.43
N VAL A 51 -4.48 10.84 -19.03
CA VAL A 51 -5.65 11.48 -18.35
C VAL A 51 -6.06 10.74 -17.07
N MET A 52 -5.95 9.41 -17.04
CA MET A 52 -6.26 8.65 -15.82
C MET A 52 -5.18 8.82 -14.75
N LEU A 53 -3.91 8.98 -15.16
CA LEU A 53 -2.81 9.26 -14.24
C LEU A 53 -2.89 10.68 -13.69
N ASP A 54 -3.20 11.66 -14.52
CA ASP A 54 -3.41 13.06 -14.12
C ASP A 54 -4.53 13.17 -13.10
N PHE A 55 -5.67 12.52 -13.33
CA PHE A 55 -6.76 12.49 -12.36
C PHE A 55 -6.34 11.90 -11.01
N VAL A 56 -5.47 10.88 -11.01
CA VAL A 56 -4.95 10.30 -9.76
C VAL A 56 -4.00 11.25 -9.06
N CYS A 57 -3.10 11.92 -9.80
CA CYS A 57 -2.21 12.94 -9.27
C CYS A 57 -2.97 14.10 -8.62
N ASP A 58 -4.02 14.60 -9.29
CA ASP A 58 -4.86 15.69 -8.79
C ASP A 58 -5.54 15.30 -7.48
N GLN A 59 -6.13 14.10 -7.41
CA GLN A 59 -6.80 13.63 -6.19
C GLN A 59 -5.84 13.42 -5.02
N ILE A 60 -4.59 12.99 -5.29
CA ILE A 60 -3.55 12.91 -4.25
C ILE A 60 -3.13 14.31 -3.80
N GLY A 61 -2.94 15.23 -4.75
CA GLY A 61 -2.60 16.62 -4.47
C GLY A 61 -3.67 17.32 -3.62
N GLU A 62 -4.94 17.17 -3.98
CA GLU A 62 -6.09 17.71 -3.24
C GLU A 62 -6.16 17.12 -1.82
N TYR A 63 -6.02 15.79 -1.69
CA TYR A 63 -6.05 15.13 -0.38
C TYR A 63 -4.91 15.58 0.55
N LEU A 64 -3.73 15.85 -0.02
CA LEU A 64 -2.55 16.32 0.72
C LEU A 64 -2.49 17.85 0.89
N GLY A 65 -3.46 18.59 0.34
CA GLY A 65 -3.49 20.06 0.39
C GLY A 65 -2.37 20.73 -0.41
N VAL A 66 -1.82 20.04 -1.40
CA VAL A 66 -0.75 20.53 -2.29
C VAL A 66 -1.28 20.81 -3.70
N GLY A 67 -2.54 20.45 -3.98
CA GLY A 67 -3.25 20.78 -5.21
C GLY A 67 -3.60 22.28 -5.27
N SER A 68 -3.28 22.90 -6.40
CA SER A 68 -3.62 24.29 -6.74
C SER A 68 -5.11 24.53 -6.93
#